data_AF-A0A0C2RN52-F1
#
_entry.id   AF-A0A0C2RN52-F1
#
_cell.length_a   1.000
_cell.length_b   1.000
_cell.length_c   1.000
_cell.angle_alpha   90.00
_cell.angle_beta   90.00
_cell.angle_gamma   90.00
#
_symmetry.space_group_name_H-M   'P 1'
#
loop_
_entity.id
_entity.type
_entity.pdbx_description
1 polymer ?
#
loop_
_entity_poly.entity_id
_entity_poly.type
_entity_poly.pdbx_seq_one_letter_code
_entity_poly.pdbx_strand_id
1 'polypeptide(L)'
;MKYSLFRFIDIFEAIAIYLICFASNLLFIYVLTLDLEASFILESFIESITDYQLVIIILLTFMIIVFHYQFLNRRKTEISCRILVGDTMVKIIIRYILNSLAILGFSFFLSLSLNFYLELNGTSNLYLVFIFILYILISAGQVKKE
;
A
#
# COMPACT_ATOMS: atom_id res chain seq x y z
N MET A 1 22.07 10.00 15.27
CA MET A 1 20.96 9.26 15.93
C MET A 1 20.40 8.19 14.98
N LYS A 2 20.16 6.97 15.47
CA LYS A 2 19.83 5.76 14.68
C LYS A 2 18.32 5.53 14.47
N TYR A 3 17.48 6.51 14.79
CA TYR A 3 16.03 6.31 14.85
C TYR A 3 15.35 6.42 13.47
N SER A 4 14.37 5.54 13.26
CA SER A 4 13.43 5.55 12.14
C SER A 4 12.70 6.90 12.06
N LEU A 5 12.29 7.29 10.86
CA LEU A 5 11.45 8.47 10.65
C LEU A 5 9.97 8.16 10.95
N PHE A 6 9.60 6.88 10.90
CA PHE A 6 8.26 6.39 11.18
C PHE A 6 8.09 6.12 12.67
N ARG A 7 7.00 6.61 13.27
CA ARG A 7 6.55 6.15 14.59
C ARG A 7 5.72 4.89 14.44
N PHE A 8 5.57 4.14 15.54
CA PHE A 8 4.75 2.92 15.57
C PHE A 8 3.33 3.13 15.03
N ILE A 9 2.70 4.27 15.33
CA ILE A 9 1.35 4.60 14.82
C ILE A 9 1.33 4.73 13.29
N ASP A 10 2.34 5.38 12.71
CA ASP A 10 2.45 5.60 11.27
C ASP A 10 2.73 4.28 10.53
N ILE A 11 3.50 3.39 11.16
CA ILE A 11 3.78 2.03 10.66
C ILE A 11 2.47 1.24 10.61
N PHE A 12 1.68 1.27 11.69
CA PHE A 12 0.43 0.53 11.75
C PHE A 12 -0.60 1.05 10.74
N GLU A 13 -0.71 2.38 10.60
CA GLU A 13 -1.58 3.03 9.61
C GLU A 13 -1.19 2.62 8.18
N ALA A 14 0.11 2.64 7.86
CA ALA A 14 0.61 2.19 6.56
C ALA A 14 0.30 0.71 6.30
N ILE A 15 0.56 -0.16 7.28
CA ILE A 15 0.23 -1.61 7.18
C ILE A 15 -1.26 -1.79 6.93
N ALA A 16 -2.13 -1.12 7.68
CA ALA A 16 -3.57 -1.26 7.54
C ALA A 16 -4.05 -0.87 6.14
N ILE A 17 -3.58 0.27 5.59
CA ILE A 17 -3.98 0.74 4.25
C ILE A 17 -3.50 -0.25 3.17
N TYR A 18 -2.26 -0.73 3.24
CA TYR A 18 -1.76 -1.72 2.28
C TYR A 18 -2.55 -3.04 2.35
N LEU A 19 -2.86 -3.51 3.57
CA LEU A 19 -3.64 -4.72 3.77
C LEU A 19 -5.05 -4.57 3.22
N ILE A 20 -5.72 -3.44 3.42
CA ILE A 20 -7.05 -3.19 2.84
C ILE A 20 -6.98 -3.29 1.32
N CYS A 21 -5.95 -2.72 0.69
CA CYS A 21 -5.83 -2.79 -0.77
C CYS A 21 -5.58 -4.22 -1.27
N PHE A 22 -4.67 -4.96 -0.63
CA PHE A 22 -4.41 -6.35 -1.00
C PHE A 22 -5.59 -7.27 -0.72
N ALA A 23 -6.27 -7.11 0.41
CA ALA A 23 -7.44 -7.89 0.78
C ALA A 23 -8.62 -7.61 -0.16
N SER A 24 -8.84 -6.35 -0.55
CA SER A 24 -9.91 -6.01 -1.49
C SER A 24 -9.66 -6.66 -2.86
N ASN A 25 -8.43 -6.61 -3.38
CA ASN A 25 -8.10 -7.27 -4.63
C ASN A 25 -8.29 -8.79 -4.54
N LEU A 26 -7.88 -9.39 -3.43
CA LEU A 26 -8.05 -10.81 -3.17
C LEU A 26 -9.53 -11.20 -3.10
N LEU A 27 -10.37 -10.40 -2.44
CA LEU A 27 -11.81 -10.62 -2.38
C LEU A 27 -12.45 -10.60 -3.78
N PHE A 28 -12.08 -9.66 -4.65
CA PHE A 28 -12.60 -9.65 -6.02
C PHE A 28 -12.22 -10.90 -6.80
N ILE A 29 -10.96 -11.35 -6.67
CA ILE A 29 -10.51 -12.58 -7.33
C ILE A 29 -11.24 -13.80 -6.77
N TYR A 30 -11.41 -13.87 -5.45
CA TYR A 30 -12.14 -14.94 -4.80
C TYR A 30 -13.58 -15.01 -5.32
N VAL A 31 -14.26 -13.87 -5.39
CA VAL A 31 -15.62 -13.76 -5.92
C VAL A 31 -15.69 -14.19 -7.39
N LEU A 32 -14.70 -13.84 -8.21
CA LEU A 32 -14.62 -14.27 -9.61
C LEU A 32 -14.38 -15.79 -9.75
N THR A 33 -13.67 -16.41 -8.81
CA THR A 33 -13.39 -17.86 -8.82
C THR A 33 -14.51 -18.70 -8.22
N LEU A 34 -15.46 -18.08 -7.51
CA LEU A 34 -16.63 -18.78 -7.00
C LEU A 34 -17.59 -19.03 -8.17
N ASP A 35 -17.70 -20.29 -8.58
CA ASP A 35 -18.67 -20.72 -9.57
C ASP A 35 -20.08 -20.67 -8.93
N LEU A 36 -20.81 -19.59 -9.18
CA LEU A 36 -22.11 -19.30 -8.58
C LEU A 36 -23.27 -19.92 -9.38
N GLU A 37 -23.10 -21.15 -9.87
CA GLU A 37 -24.11 -21.87 -10.66
C GLU A 37 -25.47 -22.03 -9.93
N ALA A 38 -25.49 -21.88 -8.59
CA ALA A 38 -26.68 -22.14 -7.78
C ALA A 38 -27.74 -21.01 -7.78
N SER A 39 -27.40 -19.78 -8.19
CA SER A 39 -28.38 -18.68 -8.18
C SER A 39 -28.07 -17.55 -9.15
N PHE A 40 -28.78 -17.55 -10.28
CA PHE A 40 -28.74 -16.54 -11.35
C PHE A 40 -28.86 -15.08 -10.86
N ILE A 41 -29.66 -14.83 -9.82
CA ILE A 41 -29.85 -13.48 -9.26
C ILE A 41 -28.58 -12.99 -8.53
N LEU A 42 -27.88 -13.89 -7.84
CA LEU A 42 -26.67 -13.55 -7.10
C LEU A 42 -25.48 -13.33 -8.04
N GLU A 43 -25.39 -14.16 -9.09
CA GLU A 43 -24.39 -14.04 -10.15
C GLU A 43 -24.46 -12.67 -10.84
N SER A 44 -25.65 -12.27 -11.32
CA SER A 44 -25.86 -10.97 -11.97
C SER A 44 -25.53 -9.76 -11.06
N PHE A 45 -25.83 -9.86 -9.77
CA PHE A 45 -25.50 -8.80 -8.80
C PHE A 45 -23.98 -8.70 -8.56
N ILE A 46 -23.31 -9.84 -8.46
CA ILE A 46 -21.85 -9.91 -8.29
C ILE A 46 -21.14 -9.42 -9.55
N GLU A 47 -21.61 -9.80 -10.73
CA GLU A 47 -21.06 -9.34 -12.01
C GLU A 47 -21.11 -7.81 -12.11
N SER A 48 -22.25 -7.21 -11.73
CA SER A 48 -22.41 -5.76 -11.66
C SER A 48 -21.43 -5.08 -10.69
N ILE A 49 -21.04 -5.73 -9.60
CA ILE A 49 -20.03 -5.22 -8.65
C ILE A 49 -18.61 -5.37 -9.24
N THR A 50 -18.37 -6.47 -9.96
CA THR A 50 -17.08 -6.78 -10.57
C THR A 50 -16.76 -5.80 -11.71
N ASP A 51 -17.77 -5.28 -12.41
CA ASP A 51 -17.60 -4.19 -13.38
C ASP A 51 -16.96 -2.93 -12.77
N TYR A 52 -17.23 -2.65 -11.48
CA TYR A 52 -16.64 -1.53 -10.75
C TYR A 52 -15.34 -1.86 -10.04
N GLN A 53 -14.82 -3.09 -10.14
CA GLN A 53 -13.59 -3.53 -9.49
C GLN A 53 -12.43 -2.57 -9.77
N LEU A 54 -12.25 -2.19 -11.03
CA LEU A 54 -11.14 -1.32 -11.45
C LEU A 54 -11.25 0.06 -10.76
N VAL A 55 -12.45 0.63 -10.71
CA VAL A 55 -12.71 1.92 -10.04
C VAL A 55 -12.39 1.83 -8.55
N ILE A 56 -12.81 0.76 -7.90
CA ILE A 56 -12.56 0.53 -6.47
C ILE A 56 -11.05 0.39 -6.19
N ILE A 57 -10.33 -0.36 -7.02
CA ILE A 57 -8.87 -0.50 -6.89
C ILE A 57 -8.17 0.84 -7.11
N ILE A 58 -8.60 1.65 -8.09
CA ILE A 58 -8.04 3.00 -8.28
C ILE A 58 -8.26 3.87 -7.04
N LEU A 59 -9.46 3.86 -6.46
CA LEU A 59 -9.75 4.64 -5.25
C LEU A 59 -8.89 4.20 -4.06
N LEU A 60 -8.72 2.89 -3.88
CA LEU A 60 -7.87 2.33 -2.82
C LEU A 60 -6.39 2.68 -3.02
N THR A 61 -5.90 2.63 -4.26
CA THR A 61 -4.51 3.04 -4.55
C THR A 61 -4.30 4.54 -4.37
N PHE A 62 -5.30 5.38 -4.63
CA PHE A 62 -5.25 6.82 -4.35
C PHE A 62 -5.09 7.12 -2.85
N MET A 63 -5.74 6.35 -1.96
CA MET A 63 -5.58 6.50 -0.51
C MET A 63 -4.12 6.34 -0.06
N ILE A 64 -3.34 5.47 -0.71
CA ILE A 64 -1.92 5.27 -0.41
C ILE A 64 -1.10 6.52 -0.78
N ILE A 65 -1.41 7.17 -1.90
CA ILE A 65 -0.76 8.43 -2.30
C ILE A 65 -1.04 9.51 -1.26
N VAL A 66 -2.31 9.65 -0.85
CA VAL A 66 -2.72 10.62 0.17
C VAL A 66 -2.00 10.37 1.49
N PHE A 67 -1.90 9.10 1.91
CA PHE A 67 -1.18 8.72 3.13
C PHE A 67 0.30 9.15 3.07
N HIS A 68 1.00 8.84 1.97
CA HIS A 68 2.41 9.22 1.82
C HIS A 68 2.61 10.74 1.84
N TYR A 69 1.73 11.48 1.17
CA TYR A 69 1.75 12.93 1.19
C TYR A 69 1.50 13.50 2.60
N GLN A 70 0.49 12.98 3.30
CA GLN A 70 0.16 13.41 4.66
C GLN A 70 1.28 13.08 5.64
N PHE A 71 1.91 11.91 5.50
CA PHE A 71 3.04 11.50 6.30
C PHE A 71 4.23 12.45 6.15
N LEU A 72 4.61 12.78 4.91
CA LEU A 72 5.67 13.76 4.64
C LEU A 72 5.33 15.12 5.24
N ASN A 73 4.08 15.59 5.07
CA ASN A 73 3.66 16.88 5.60
C ASN A 73 3.72 16.97 7.14
N ARG A 74 3.33 15.91 7.85
CA ARG A 74 3.45 15.83 9.31
C ARG A 74 4.92 15.82 9.78
N ARG A 75 5.85 15.37 8.93
CA ARG A 75 7.27 15.18 9.26
C ARG A 75 8.20 16.28 8.76
N LYS A 76 7.67 17.32 8.11
CA LYS A 76 8.48 18.45 7.58
C LYS A 76 9.39 19.08 8.62
N THR A 77 8.85 19.44 9.78
CA THR A 77 9.61 20.07 10.87
C THR A 77 10.74 19.17 11.37
N GLU A 78 10.48 17.86 11.51
CA GLU A 78 11.48 16.89 11.96
C GLU A 78 12.59 16.69 10.92
N ILE A 79 12.24 16.69 9.63
CA ILE A 79 13.20 16.62 8.52
C ILE A 79 14.08 17.89 8.53
N SER A 80 13.49 19.09 8.64
CA SER A 80 14.23 20.35 8.72
C SER A 80 15.17 20.39 9.93
N CYS A 81 14.73 19.94 11.10
CA CYS A 81 15.59 19.86 12.29
C CYS A 81 16.76 18.89 12.10
N ARG A 82 16.55 17.74 11.43
CA ARG A 82 17.63 16.78 11.15
C ARG A 82 18.67 17.35 10.19
N ILE A 83 18.25 18.12 9.20
CA ILE A 83 19.15 18.82 8.27
C ILE A 83 19.97 19.88 9.02
N LEU A 84 19.34 20.65 9.92
CA LEU A 84 20.02 21.68 10.71
C LEU A 84 21.14 21.11 11.59
N VAL A 85 20.96 19.89 12.10
CA VAL A 85 21.96 19.18 12.93
C VAL A 85 23.05 18.49 12.06
N GLY A 86 23.01 18.67 10.73
CA GLY A 86 24.03 18.20 9.79
C GLY A 86 23.73 16.84 9.14
N ASP A 87 22.48 16.34 9.18
CA ASP A 87 22.10 15.18 8.37
C ASP A 87 21.92 15.58 6.90
N THR A 88 22.20 14.67 5.98
CA THR A 88 22.09 14.95 4.55
C THR A 88 20.71 14.53 4.02
N MET A 89 20.14 15.34 3.13
CA MET A 89 18.85 15.06 2.47
C MET A 89 18.80 13.64 1.87
N VAL A 90 19.90 13.20 1.27
CA VAL A 90 20.02 11.87 0.65
C VAL A 90 19.87 10.74 1.69
N LYS A 91 20.46 10.90 2.89
CA LYS A 91 20.33 9.89 3.96
C LYS A 91 18.90 9.80 4.47
N ILE A 92 18.19 10.93 4.55
CA ILE A 92 16.78 10.97 4.96
C ILE A 92 15.90 10.26 3.92
N ILE A 93 16.10 10.54 2.63
CA ILE A 93 15.39 9.89 1.52
C ILE A 93 15.62 8.38 1.51
N ILE A 94 16.87 7.93 1.61
CA ILE A 94 17.19 6.49 1.64
C ILE A 94 16.50 5.80 2.82
N ARG A 95 16.49 6.42 4.00
CA ARG A 95 15.80 5.87 5.18
C ARG A 95 14.29 5.82 4.99
N TYR A 96 13.70 6.83 4.35
CA TYR A 96 12.27 6.83 4.05
C TYR A 96 11.89 5.70 3.09
N ILE A 97 12.64 5.54 1.99
CA ILE A 97 12.42 4.47 1.00
C ILE A 97 12.56 3.11 1.66
N LEU A 98 13.64 2.88 2.43
CA LEU A 98 13.92 1.59 3.06
C LEU A 98 12.83 1.21 4.07
N ASN A 99 12.40 2.14 4.93
CA ASN A 99 11.33 1.89 5.88
C ASN A 99 9.99 1.64 5.19
N SER A 100 9.65 2.43 4.16
CA SER A 100 8.41 2.25 3.41
C SER A 100 8.38 0.91 2.65
N LEU A 101 9.53 0.51 2.07
CA LEU A 101 9.70 -0.77 1.40
C LEU A 101 9.61 -1.95 2.39
N ALA A 102 10.15 -1.81 3.59
CA ALA A 102 10.05 -2.82 4.64
C ALA A 102 8.59 -3.02 5.07
N ILE A 103 7.82 -1.94 5.23
CA ILE A 103 6.39 -1.98 5.56
C ILE A 103 5.60 -2.65 4.42
N LEU A 104 5.86 -2.25 3.18
CA LEU A 104 5.23 -2.85 2.00
C LEU A 104 5.53 -4.34 1.93
N GLY A 105 6.81 -4.74 2.09
CA GLY A 105 7.22 -6.14 2.13
C GLY A 105 6.49 -6.93 3.22
N PHE A 106 6.41 -6.39 4.44
CA PHE A 106 5.69 -7.04 5.53
C PHE A 106 4.20 -7.23 5.23
N SER A 107 3.52 -6.20 4.69
CA SER A 107 2.12 -6.30 4.30
C SER A 107 1.89 -7.29 3.16
N PHE A 108 2.82 -7.38 2.22
CA PHE A 108 2.77 -8.34 1.12
C PHE A 108 2.96 -9.78 1.62
N PHE A 109 3.89 -10.02 2.54
CA PHE A 109 4.05 -11.33 3.17
C PHE A 109 2.77 -11.77 3.88
N LEU A 110 2.13 -10.86 4.63
CA LEU A 110 0.87 -11.17 5.31
C LEU A 110 -0.25 -11.48 4.31
N SER A 111 -0.31 -10.75 3.19
CA SER A 111 -1.24 -11.04 2.09
C SER A 111 -0.94 -12.38 1.40
N LEU A 112 0.33 -12.75 1.25
CA LEU A 112 0.72 -14.03 0.66
C LEU A 112 0.31 -15.20 1.56
N SER A 113 0.42 -15.06 2.89
CA SER A 113 -0.11 -16.04 3.84
C SER A 113 -1.63 -16.20 3.71
N LEU A 114 -2.38 -15.11 3.49
CA LEU A 114 -3.83 -15.18 3.24
C LEU A 114 -4.16 -15.86 1.91
N ASN A 115 -3.39 -15.59 0.84
CA ASN A 115 -3.56 -16.26 -0.44
C ASN A 115 -3.35 -17.77 -0.33
N PHE A 116 -2.32 -18.21 0.42
CA PHE A 116 -2.06 -19.62 0.65
C PHE A 116 -3.21 -20.30 1.41
N TYR A 117 -3.80 -19.62 2.38
CA TYR A 117 -4.95 -20.14 3.14
C TYR A 117 -6.21 -20.30 2.27
N LEU A 118 -6.40 -19.42 1.27
CA LEU A 118 -7.57 -19.42 0.39
C LEU A 118 -7.36 -20.19 -0.92
N GLU A 119 -6.22 -20.84 -1.10
CA GLU A 119 -5.85 -21.60 -2.31
C GLU A 119 -5.93 -20.78 -3.62
N LEU A 120 -5.79 -19.46 -3.53
CA LEU A 120 -5.87 -18.55 -4.67
C LEU A 120 -4.50 -18.34 -5.34
N ASN A 121 -4.52 -17.97 -6.62
CA ASN A 121 -3.31 -17.62 -7.36
C ASN A 121 -2.63 -16.37 -6.75
N GLY A 122 -1.56 -16.59 -5.98
CA GLY A 122 -0.80 -15.53 -5.30
C GLY A 122 -0.02 -14.59 -6.22
N THR A 123 0.01 -14.85 -7.53
CA THR A 123 0.61 -13.96 -8.55
C THR A 123 -0.22 -12.71 -8.80
N SER A 124 -1.51 -12.76 -8.47
CA SER A 124 -2.45 -11.68 -8.72
C SER A 124 -2.15 -10.40 -7.96
N ASN A 125 -1.55 -10.45 -6.78
CA ASN A 125 -1.22 -9.24 -6.01
C ASN A 125 0.10 -8.57 -6.44
N LEU A 126 0.89 -9.19 -7.34
CA LEU A 126 2.20 -8.66 -7.72
C LEU A 126 2.11 -7.31 -8.43
N TYR A 127 1.08 -7.07 -9.26
CA TYR A 127 0.94 -5.79 -9.96
C TYR A 127 0.75 -4.62 -8.99
N LEU A 128 0.02 -4.81 -7.89
CA LEU A 128 -0.18 -3.80 -6.86
C LEU A 128 1.13 -3.46 -6.15
N VAL A 129 1.99 -4.46 -5.91
CA VAL A 129 3.32 -4.24 -5.31
C VAL A 129 4.15 -3.32 -6.20
N PHE A 130 4.18 -3.54 -7.52
CA PHE A 130 4.90 -2.68 -8.46
C PHE A 130 4.36 -1.24 -8.45
N ILE A 131 3.05 -1.07 -8.43
CA ILE A 131 2.41 0.26 -8.37
C ILE A 131 2.80 0.99 -7.07
N PHE A 132 2.79 0.30 -5.92
CA PHE A 132 3.16 0.91 -4.64
C PHE A 132 4.64 1.26 -4.55
N ILE A 133 5.52 0.45 -5.15
CA ILE A 133 6.94 0.80 -5.28
C ILE A 133 7.08 2.12 -6.06
N LEU A 134 6.40 2.27 -7.20
CA LEU A 134 6.43 3.51 -7.98
C LEU A 134 5.95 4.71 -7.16
N TYR A 135 4.87 4.56 -6.39
CA TYR A 135 4.39 5.64 -5.52
C TYR A 135 5.37 6.00 -4.41
N ILE A 136 6.05 5.03 -3.80
CA ILE A 136 7.09 5.29 -2.81
C ILE A 136 8.24 6.10 -3.44
N LEU A 137 8.66 5.76 -4.67
CA LEU A 137 9.69 6.52 -5.39
C LEU A 137 9.25 7.95 -5.73
N ILE A 138 8.00 8.12 -6.20
CA ILE A 138 7.44 9.45 -6.51
C ILE A 138 7.37 10.29 -5.23
N SER A 139 6.88 9.71 -4.13
CA SER A 139 6.81 10.37 -2.83
C SER A 139 8.20 10.74 -2.30
N ALA A 140 9.19 9.84 -2.45
CA ALA A 140 10.58 10.12 -2.08
C ALA A 140 11.16 11.31 -2.86
N GLY A 141 10.75 11.51 -4.11
CA GLY A 141 11.12 12.68 -4.91
C GLY A 141 10.57 14.01 -4.37
N GLN A 142 9.43 13.99 -3.66
CA GLN A 142 8.85 15.20 -3.06
C GLN A 142 9.71 15.73 -1.90
N VAL A 143 10.44 14.86 -1.20
CA VAL A 143 11.37 15.23 -0.11
C VAL A 143 12.51 16.13 -0.61
N LYS A 144 12.86 16.08 -1.91
CA LYS A 144 13.94 16.89 -2.50
C LYS A 144 13.51 18.32 -2.85
N LYS A 145 12.21 18.55 -3.07
CA LYS A 145 11.68 19.84 -3.54
C LYS A 145 11.38 20.81 -2.39
N GLU A 146 11.46 20.37 -1.15
CA GLU A 146 11.28 21.16 0.06
C GLU A 146 12.58 21.26 0.86
#